data_AF-A0AAW1BX03-F1
#
_entry.id   AF-A0AAW1BX03-F1
#
_cell.length_a   1.000
_cell.length_b   1.000
_cell.length_c   1.000
_cell.angle_alpha   90.00
_cell.angle_beta   90.00
_cell.angle_gamma   90.00
#
_symmetry.space_group_name_H-M   'P 1'
#
loop_
_entity.id
_entity.type
_entity.pdbx_description
1 polymer ?
#
loop_
_entity_poly.entity_id
_entity_poly.type
_entity_poly.pdbx_seq_one_letter_code
_entity_poly.pdbx_strand_id
1 'polypeptide(L)'
;MNQQVNSSLLRYDVMASVLSHESFNSGKLCWEVEVLEGEEWWGVGIVRESANRNGPILLEPRGGYWGVQQMNGKHESITQPRTNLQLCHPPRRIRVSLDYVEGLVAFFDGDTNAEIFTFPKANFAGEKIHAWFLIYKWNGQLLLHP
;
A
#
# COMPACT_ATOMS: atom_id res chain seq x y z
N MET A 1 7.01 -16.04 -19.40
CA MET A 1 6.48 -17.39 -19.08
C MET A 1 5.27 -17.17 -18.17
N ASN A 2 4.05 -17.34 -18.68
CA ASN A 2 2.84 -17.13 -17.89
C ASN A 2 2.64 -18.35 -17.00
N GLN A 3 2.88 -18.22 -15.69
CA GLN A 3 2.51 -19.27 -14.74
C GLN A 3 0.99 -19.28 -14.57
N GLN A 4 0.38 -20.39 -14.94
CA GLN A 4 -1.02 -20.66 -14.69
C GLN A 4 -1.15 -21.09 -13.22
N VAL A 5 -1.60 -20.18 -12.38
CA VAL A 5 -1.82 -20.39 -10.94
C VAL A 5 -3.32 -20.24 -10.66
N ASN A 6 -3.88 -21.09 -9.79
CA ASN A 6 -5.31 -21.16 -9.50
C ASN A 6 -5.92 -19.80 -9.10
N SER A 7 -7.18 -19.58 -9.46
CA SER A 7 -7.98 -18.41 -9.06
C SER A 7 -8.31 -18.47 -7.56
N SER A 8 -7.56 -17.75 -6.73
CA SER A 8 -7.92 -17.50 -5.34
C SER A 8 -8.57 -16.12 -5.20
N LEU A 9 -9.51 -15.95 -4.26
CA LEU A 9 -10.16 -14.66 -3.94
C LEU A 9 -9.19 -13.57 -3.45
N LEU A 10 -7.93 -13.95 -3.20
CA LEU A 10 -6.83 -13.09 -2.78
C LEU A 10 -6.00 -12.57 -3.97
N ARG A 11 -6.31 -12.99 -5.21
CA ARG A 11 -5.56 -12.61 -6.40
C ARG A 11 -6.19 -11.40 -7.09
N TYR A 12 -5.34 -10.49 -7.55
CA TYR A 12 -5.70 -9.43 -8.47
C TYR A 12 -5.65 -9.95 -9.92
N ASP A 13 -6.66 -9.65 -10.72
CA ASP A 13 -6.74 -10.09 -12.12
C ASP A 13 -6.09 -9.09 -13.10
N VAL A 14 -6.17 -7.79 -12.81
CA VAL A 14 -5.70 -6.69 -13.68
C VAL A 14 -4.49 -5.96 -13.10
N MET A 15 -4.33 -5.94 -11.78
CA MET A 15 -3.27 -5.19 -11.10
C MET A 15 -2.17 -6.12 -10.57
N ALA A 16 -0.90 -5.72 -10.72
CA ALA A 16 0.26 -6.46 -10.20
C ALA A 16 0.44 -6.25 -8.69
N SER A 17 -0.61 -6.51 -7.93
CA SER A 17 -0.66 -6.35 -6.47
C SER A 17 -0.67 -7.67 -5.73
N VAL A 18 -0.09 -7.65 -4.54
CA VAL A 18 -0.08 -8.75 -3.58
C VAL A 18 -0.44 -8.23 -2.19
N LEU A 19 -1.00 -9.12 -1.36
CA LEU A 19 -1.40 -8.81 0.01
C LEU A 19 -0.62 -9.64 1.02
N SER A 20 -0.53 -9.16 2.24
CA SER A 20 -0.09 -10.00 3.36
C SER A 20 -1.04 -11.19 3.54
N HIS A 21 -0.47 -12.35 3.87
CA HIS A 21 -1.25 -13.53 4.24
C HIS A 21 -2.05 -13.29 5.53
N GLU A 22 -1.41 -12.66 6.52
CA GLU A 22 -2.07 -12.28 7.77
C GLU A 22 -2.92 -11.02 7.57
N SER A 23 -4.01 -10.97 8.34
CA SER A 23 -4.95 -9.85 8.38
C SER A 23 -5.17 -9.40 9.81
N PHE A 24 -5.54 -8.13 9.96
CA PHE A 24 -5.64 -7.46 11.25
C PHE A 24 -6.96 -6.70 11.35
N ASN A 25 -7.59 -6.75 12.52
CA ASN A 25 -8.84 -6.03 12.81
C ASN A 25 -8.84 -5.36 14.19
N SER A 26 -7.67 -5.21 14.80
CA SER A 26 -7.46 -4.57 16.10
C SER A 26 -5.99 -4.18 16.30
N GLY A 27 -5.73 -3.33 17.30
CA GLY A 27 -4.38 -2.99 17.72
C GLY A 27 -3.66 -1.98 16.82
N LYS A 28 -2.34 -1.96 16.94
CA LYS A 28 -1.43 -1.11 16.16
C LYS A 28 -0.47 -2.01 15.40
N LEU A 29 -0.21 -1.67 14.15
CA LEU A 29 0.72 -2.40 13.30
C LEU A 29 1.68 -1.40 12.66
N CYS A 30 2.94 -1.79 12.57
CA CYS A 30 3.97 -1.05 11.90
C CYS A 30 4.83 -2.03 11.12
N TRP A 31 5.16 -1.72 9.87
CA TRP A 31 6.12 -2.49 9.09
C TRP A 31 6.87 -1.54 8.18
N GLU A 32 8.05 -1.96 7.75
CA GLU A 32 8.87 -1.20 6.82
C GLU A 32 9.03 -1.95 5.51
N VAL A 33 9.11 -1.17 4.44
CA VAL A 33 9.23 -1.66 3.08
C VAL A 33 10.40 -0.96 2.42
N GLU A 34 11.39 -1.72 1.97
CA GLU A 34 12.43 -1.18 1.11
C GLU A 34 11.94 -1.09 -0.33
N VAL A 35 12.14 0.07 -0.94
CA VAL A 35 11.87 0.36 -2.33
C VAL A 35 13.21 0.33 -3.06
N LEU A 36 13.40 -0.68 -3.91
CA LEU A 36 14.64 -0.80 -4.68
C LEU A 36 14.76 0.28 -5.76
N GLU A 37 16.00 0.66 -6.07
CA GLU A 37 16.28 1.65 -7.12
C GLU A 37 15.86 1.11 -8.50
N GLY A 38 15.25 1.98 -9.31
CA GLY A 38 14.85 1.66 -10.69
C GLY A 38 13.44 1.10 -10.84
N GLU A 39 12.63 1.10 -9.78
CA GLU A 39 11.20 0.76 -9.87
C GLU A 39 10.41 1.89 -10.52
N GLU A 40 9.83 1.61 -11.70
CA GLU A 40 9.07 2.60 -12.48
C GLU A 40 7.69 2.88 -11.87
N TRP A 41 7.07 1.84 -11.29
CA TRP A 41 5.81 1.96 -10.60
C TRP A 41 5.69 0.97 -9.44
N TRP A 42 5.51 1.52 -8.24
CA TRP A 42 5.25 0.77 -7.02
C TRP A 42 4.18 1.44 -6.17
N GLY A 43 3.56 0.68 -5.27
CA GLY A 43 2.62 1.18 -4.28
C GLY A 43 2.70 0.36 -2.99
N VAL A 44 2.50 1.03 -1.86
CA VAL A 44 2.51 0.41 -0.53
C VAL A 44 1.41 1.00 0.33
N GLY A 45 0.78 0.16 1.15
CA GLY A 45 -0.21 0.61 2.11
C GLY A 45 -1.05 -0.52 2.68
N ILE A 46 -2.34 -0.27 2.85
CA ILE A 46 -3.31 -1.24 3.36
C ILE A 46 -4.54 -1.34 2.46
N VAL A 47 -5.21 -2.48 2.57
CA VAL A 47 -6.49 -2.73 1.92
C VAL A 47 -7.45 -3.46 2.86
N ARG A 48 -8.75 -3.18 2.73
CA ARG A 48 -9.80 -4.00 3.35
C ARG A 48 -9.88 -5.39 2.71
N GLU A 49 -10.18 -6.39 3.51
CA GLU A 49 -10.40 -7.77 3.04
C GLU A 49 -11.55 -7.83 2.01
N SER A 50 -12.56 -6.96 2.15
CA SER A 50 -13.71 -6.87 1.25
C SER A 50 -13.46 -6.07 -0.04
N ALA A 51 -12.33 -5.38 -0.18
CA ALA A 51 -12.08 -4.49 -1.29
C ALA A 51 -12.12 -5.24 -2.64
N ASN A 52 -12.64 -4.58 -3.68
CA ASN A 52 -12.68 -5.19 -5.02
C ASN A 52 -11.25 -5.42 -5.54
N ARG A 53 -11.01 -6.62 -6.07
CA ARG A 53 -9.72 -7.05 -6.67
C ARG A 53 -9.86 -7.52 -8.12
N ASN A 54 -11.08 -7.52 -8.65
CA ASN A 54 -11.37 -7.99 -10.00
C ASN A 54 -11.83 -6.83 -10.90
N GLY A 55 -11.37 -6.80 -12.15
CA GLY A 55 -11.74 -5.80 -13.13
C GLY A 55 -11.29 -4.38 -12.74
N PRO A 56 -12.11 -3.34 -13.01
CA PRO A 56 -11.77 -1.97 -12.62
C PRO A 56 -11.68 -1.79 -11.09
N ILE A 57 -10.49 -1.41 -10.61
CA ILE A 57 -10.22 -1.22 -9.18
C ILE A 57 -10.29 0.26 -8.84
N LEU A 58 -11.09 0.58 -7.82
CA LEU A 58 -11.18 1.92 -7.25
C LEU A 58 -10.08 2.08 -6.19
N LEU A 59 -8.89 2.48 -6.62
CA LEU A 59 -7.71 2.61 -5.76
C LEU A 59 -7.77 3.92 -4.94
N GLU A 60 -8.62 3.96 -3.93
CA GLU A 60 -8.81 5.09 -2.99
C GLU A 60 -9.54 4.61 -1.70
N PRO A 61 -9.63 5.44 -0.63
CA PRO A 61 -10.26 5.01 0.62
C PRO A 61 -11.70 4.50 0.48
N ARG A 62 -12.51 5.06 -0.43
CA ARG A 62 -13.88 4.57 -0.68
C ARG A 62 -13.91 3.18 -1.30
N GLY A 63 -12.89 2.82 -2.07
CA GLY A 63 -12.69 1.46 -2.58
C GLY A 63 -12.01 0.51 -1.58
N GLY A 64 -11.68 1.00 -0.38
CA GLY A 64 -11.06 0.21 0.68
C GLY A 64 -9.52 0.20 0.63
N TYR A 65 -8.89 1.19 -0.01
CA TYR A 65 -7.43 1.28 -0.14
C TYR A 65 -6.87 2.55 0.50
N TRP A 66 -5.78 2.42 1.26
CA TRP A 66 -4.97 3.53 1.76
C TRP A 66 -3.52 3.24 1.42
N GLY A 67 -2.81 4.19 0.83
CA GLY A 67 -1.48 3.91 0.32
C GLY A 67 -0.79 5.11 -0.30
N VAL A 68 0.52 4.97 -0.46
CA VAL A 68 1.35 5.87 -1.26
C VAL A 68 1.93 5.06 -2.41
N GLN A 69 2.17 5.74 -3.52
CA GLN A 69 2.73 5.13 -4.71
C GLN A 69 3.71 6.08 -5.38
N GLN A 70 4.59 5.50 -6.19
CA GLN A 70 5.37 6.23 -7.17
C GLN A 70 5.00 5.72 -8.55
N MET A 71 4.81 6.62 -9.51
CA MET A 71 4.69 6.26 -10.92
C MET A 71 5.52 7.24 -11.75
N ASN A 72 6.49 6.73 -12.51
CA ASN A 72 7.38 7.52 -13.37
C ASN A 72 8.07 8.68 -12.61
N GLY A 73 8.58 8.39 -11.41
CA GLY A 73 9.26 9.36 -10.53
C GLY A 73 8.33 10.31 -9.77
N LYS A 74 7.03 10.30 -10.05
CA LYS A 74 6.04 11.10 -9.34
C LYS A 74 5.50 10.33 -8.14
N HIS A 75 5.59 10.94 -6.95
CA HIS A 75 5.08 10.35 -5.71
C HIS A 75 3.70 10.92 -5.38
N GLU A 76 2.76 10.03 -5.03
CA GLU A 76 1.36 10.39 -4.75
C GLU A 76 0.78 9.54 -3.63
N SER A 77 -0.14 10.12 -2.87
CA SER A 77 -1.08 9.37 -2.04
C SER A 77 -2.32 9.00 -2.86
N ILE A 78 -2.86 7.80 -2.66
CA ILE A 78 -4.04 7.28 -3.39
C ILE A 78 -5.37 7.89 -2.91
N THR A 79 -5.37 9.12 -2.43
CA THR A 79 -6.56 9.91 -2.12
C THR A 79 -7.39 10.23 -3.36
N GLN A 80 -8.57 10.80 -3.14
CA GLN A 80 -9.40 11.35 -4.20
C GLN A 80 -9.76 12.82 -3.90
N PRO A 81 -9.28 13.79 -4.71
CA PRO A 81 -8.32 13.61 -5.81
C PRO A 81 -6.94 13.12 -5.31
N ARG A 82 -6.10 12.60 -6.23
CA ARG A 82 -4.72 12.20 -5.91
C ARG A 82 -3.95 13.36 -5.30
N THR A 83 -3.28 13.11 -4.18
CA THR A 83 -2.44 14.12 -3.51
C THR A 83 -0.99 13.91 -3.91
N ASN A 84 -0.39 14.89 -4.58
CA ASN A 84 1.03 14.89 -4.90
C ASN A 84 1.86 15.01 -3.62
N LEU A 85 2.88 14.18 -3.47
CA LEU A 85 3.80 14.19 -2.34
C LEU A 85 5.07 14.96 -2.72
N GLN A 86 5.32 16.06 -2.02
CA GLN A 86 6.54 16.87 -2.20
C GLN A 86 7.62 16.35 -1.26
N LEU A 87 8.41 15.40 -1.75
CA LEU A 87 9.48 14.76 -0.97
C LEU A 87 10.81 15.43 -1.31
N CYS A 88 11.65 15.69 -0.29
CA CYS A 88 12.98 16.27 -0.49
C CYS A 88 13.92 15.32 -1.27
N HIS A 89 13.69 14.01 -1.15
CA HIS A 89 14.36 12.95 -1.88
C HIS A 89 13.40 11.76 -2.06
N PRO A 90 13.63 10.88 -3.05
CA PRO A 90 12.91 9.61 -3.13
C PRO A 90 13.19 8.76 -1.89
N PRO A 91 12.16 8.19 -1.25
CA PRO A 91 12.34 7.32 -0.09
C PRO A 91 12.87 5.95 -0.54
N ARG A 92 13.94 5.48 0.09
CA ARG A 92 14.45 4.10 -0.11
C ARG A 92 13.76 3.09 0.80
N ARG A 93 13.23 3.57 1.92
CA ARG A 93 12.45 2.79 2.86
C ARG A 93 11.21 3.56 3.26
N ILE A 94 10.07 2.90 3.30
CA ILE A 94 8.81 3.47 3.73
C ILE A 94 8.31 2.67 4.92
N ARG A 95 8.09 3.36 6.04
CA ARG A 95 7.40 2.81 7.19
C ARG A 95 5.91 3.07 7.03
N VAL A 96 5.10 2.03 7.16
CA VAL A 96 3.65 2.13 7.23
C VAL A 96 3.23 1.92 8.67
N SER A 97 2.42 2.85 9.20
CA SER A 97 1.88 2.79 10.55
C SER A 97 0.35 2.78 10.49
N LEU A 98 -0.24 1.81 11.18
CA LEU A 98 -1.68 1.63 11.33
C LEU A 98 -2.01 1.64 12.83
N ASP A 99 -2.90 2.53 13.23
CA ASP A 99 -3.65 2.43 14.49
C ASP A 99 -5.10 2.08 14.13
N TYR A 100 -5.46 0.81 14.24
CA TYR A 100 -6.76 0.31 13.80
C TYR A 100 -7.90 0.93 14.61
N VAL A 101 -7.71 1.05 15.92
CA VAL A 101 -8.74 1.56 16.84
C VAL A 101 -8.99 3.05 16.62
N GLU A 102 -7.92 3.82 16.43
CA GLU A 102 -8.03 5.26 16.15
C GLU A 102 -8.32 5.60 14.69
N GLY A 103 -8.28 4.61 13.80
CA GLY A 103 -8.48 4.81 12.37
C GLY A 103 -7.33 5.53 11.68
N LEU A 104 -6.12 5.49 12.23
CA LEU A 104 -4.98 6.26 11.71
C LEU A 104 -4.14 5.40 10.77
N VAL A 105 -3.84 5.95 9.59
CA VAL A 105 -2.91 5.34 8.62
C VAL A 105 -1.92 6.42 8.23
N ALA A 106 -0.65 6.20 8.53
CA ALA A 106 0.43 7.15 8.29
C ALA A 106 1.64 6.48 7.65
N PHE A 107 2.35 7.25 6.84
CA PHE A 107 3.50 6.83 6.06
C PHE A 107 4.68 7.74 6.41
N PHE A 108 5.83 7.14 6.64
CA PHE A 108 7.05 7.84 7.01
C PHE A 108 8.22 7.36 6.16
N ASP A 109 9.16 8.25 5.91
CA ASP A 109 10.46 7.88 5.39
C ASP A 109 11.19 7.07 6.47
N GLY A 110 11.55 5.82 6.16
CA GLY A 110 12.09 4.88 7.12
C GLY A 110 13.51 5.22 7.61
N ASP A 111 14.26 6.01 6.84
CA ASP A 111 15.64 6.37 7.16
C ASP A 111 15.70 7.66 7.99
N THR A 112 14.81 8.61 7.71
CA THR A 112 14.80 9.94 8.36
C THR A 112 13.69 10.09 9.42
N ASN A 113 12.71 9.19 9.44
CA ASN A 113 11.45 9.29 10.19
C ASN A 113 10.61 10.53 9.82
N ALA A 114 10.88 11.19 8.69
CA ALA A 114 10.06 12.30 8.21
C ALA A 114 8.68 11.78 7.80
N GLU A 115 7.62 12.52 8.15
CA GLU A 115 6.27 12.19 7.70
C GLU A 115 6.15 12.39 6.18
N ILE A 116 5.73 11.32 5.48
CA ILE A 116 5.43 11.35 4.05
C ILE A 116 3.97 11.77 3.88
N PHE A 117 3.05 11.10 4.57
CA PHE A 117 1.62 11.37 4.46
C PHE A 117 0.83 10.72 5.59
N THR A 118 -0.20 11.40 6.09
CA THR A 118 -1.20 10.84 7.00
C THR A 118 -2.60 10.97 6.40
N PHE A 119 -3.34 9.87 6.36
CA PHE A 119 -4.73 9.87 5.90
C PHE A 119 -5.68 10.45 6.96
N PRO A 120 -6.80 11.08 6.55
CA PRO A 120 -7.90 11.34 7.46
C PRO A 120 -8.35 10.07 8.17
N LYS A 121 -8.82 10.21 9.43
CA LYS A 121 -9.29 9.08 10.23
C LYS A 121 -10.27 8.21 9.45
N ALA A 122 -9.94 6.92 9.34
CA ALA A 122 -10.74 5.92 8.66
C ALA A 122 -11.61 5.17 9.67
N ASN A 123 -12.84 4.86 9.28
CA ASN A 123 -13.66 3.89 10.01
C ASN A 123 -13.54 2.54 9.31
N PHE A 124 -12.87 1.56 9.93
CA PHE A 124 -12.71 0.22 9.34
C PHE A 124 -13.92 -0.70 9.58
N ALA A 125 -14.92 -0.28 10.36
CA ALA A 125 -16.19 -1.01 10.56
C ALA A 125 -16.03 -2.47 11.03
N GLY A 126 -14.93 -2.80 11.73
CA GLY A 126 -14.65 -4.18 12.17
C GLY A 126 -14.08 -5.09 11.08
N GLU A 127 -13.86 -4.57 9.87
CA GLU A 127 -13.30 -5.33 8.76
C GLU A 127 -11.81 -5.62 8.95
N LYS A 128 -11.41 -6.80 8.49
CA LYS A 128 -10.00 -7.18 8.40
C LYS A 128 -9.27 -6.32 7.36
N ILE A 129 -8.04 -5.99 7.68
CA ILE A 129 -7.11 -5.21 6.87
C ILE A 129 -5.88 -6.08 6.56
N HIS A 130 -5.42 -6.01 5.32
CA HIS A 130 -4.17 -6.58 4.87
C HIS A 130 -3.18 -5.47 4.52
N ALA A 131 -1.89 -5.75 4.68
CA ALA A 131 -0.88 -4.95 4.00
C ALA A 131 -1.01 -5.16 2.49
N TRP A 132 -0.89 -4.07 1.74
CA TRP A 132 -1.06 -4.02 0.29
C TRP A 132 0.23 -3.53 -0.36
N PHE A 133 0.61 -4.23 -1.43
CA PHE A 133 1.80 -3.94 -2.21
C PHE A 133 1.46 -3.98 -3.69
N LEU A 134 2.05 -3.07 -4.46
CA LEU A 134 1.96 -2.99 -5.92
C LEU A 134 3.37 -2.87 -6.48
N ILE A 135 3.70 -3.70 -7.45
CA ILE A 135 5.01 -3.66 -8.14
C ILE A 135 4.75 -3.91 -9.63
N TYR A 136 5.07 -2.95 -10.48
CA TYR A 136 4.89 -3.05 -11.92
C TYR A 136 6.25 -3.00 -12.63
N LYS A 137 7.07 -4.03 -12.43
CA LYS A 137 8.29 -4.32 -13.18
C LYS A 137 8.65 -5.81 -13.09
N TRP A 138 9.22 -6.37 -14.16
CA TRP A 138 9.58 -7.80 -14.25
C TRP A 138 10.60 -8.26 -13.18
N ASN A 139 11.30 -7.34 -12.51
CA ASN A 139 12.28 -7.64 -11.45
C ASN A 139 12.12 -6.78 -10.19
N GLY A 140 10.96 -6.14 -10.01
CA GLY A 140 10.76 -5.29 -8.83
C GLY A 140 10.68 -6.09 -7.56
N GLN A 141 11.34 -5.62 -6.50
CA GLN A 141 11.31 -6.26 -5.19
C GLN A 141 10.97 -5.22 -4.14
N LEU A 142 10.13 -5.64 -3.18
CA LEU A 142 9.90 -4.93 -1.94
C LEU A 142 10.36 -5.87 -0.82
N LEU A 143 11.29 -5.42 0.02
CA LEU A 143 11.73 -6.19 1.17
C LEU A 143 10.92 -5.75 2.39
N LEU A 144 10.25 -6.71 3.03
CA LEU A 144 9.49 -6.49 4.25
C LEU A 144 10.38 -6.70 5.47
N HIS A 145 10.40 -5.71 6.34
CA HIS A 145 11.00 -5.83 7.67
C HIS A 145 9.88 -5.86 8.72
N PRO A 146 9.90 -6.84 9.65
CA PRO A 146 8.94 -6.93 10.76
C PRO A 146 9.11 -5.79 11.78
#